data_AF-A0A7G1IS22-F1
#
_entry.id   AF-A0A7G1IS22-F1
#
_cell.length_a   1.000
_cell.length_b   1.000
_cell.length_c   1.000
_cell.angle_alpha   90.00
_cell.angle_beta   90.00
_cell.angle_gamma   90.00
#
_symmetry.space_group_name_H-M   'P 1'
#
loop_
_entity.id
_entity.type
_entity.pdbx_description
1 polymer ?
#
loop_
_entity_poly.entity_id
_entity_poly.type
_entity_poly.pdbx_seq_one_letter_code
_entity_poly.pdbx_strand_id
1 'polypeptide(L)'
;MSEIQTTTESSPADQTRSGSGKRPSFARVIHRLAVPIVLVWIGLVVVLSIFVPSLEQVGKDHTVSLSPNDAESMVAMKRVGKVFHEFNTDSSVMIVLEGDKPLDDAAHHYYDELIRRLSADTKHVQHIQDFWGDPLTAAGSQSPDGKAAYVQLNLAGNQGESLANESVEAVRKIVDSVPAPPGVKAYVTGAAALTADQSTSGDKGVKKVTMITFLVIIVMLLKYTDPLSRCCWSW
;
A
#
# COMPACT_ATOMS: atom_id res chain seq x y z
N MET A 1 -4.35 -29.44 92.82
CA MET A 1 -4.49 -27.97 92.79
C MET A 1 -4.54 -27.56 91.32
N SER A 2 -5.69 -27.03 90.89
CA SER A 2 -6.04 -26.43 89.59
C SER A 2 -5.95 -27.27 88.31
N GLU A 3 -7.10 -27.38 87.63
CA GLU A 3 -7.30 -27.69 86.21
C GLU A 3 -6.53 -26.72 85.29
N ILE A 4 -6.19 -27.12 84.05
CA ILE A 4 -6.96 -26.84 82.81
C ILE A 4 -6.46 -27.76 81.69
N GLN A 5 -7.41 -28.38 81.02
CA GLN A 5 -7.31 -29.24 79.85
C GLN A 5 -7.41 -28.36 78.59
N THR A 6 -6.50 -28.48 77.60
CA THR A 6 -6.73 -28.01 76.22
C THR A 6 -5.93 -28.85 75.23
N THR A 7 -6.63 -29.87 74.73
CA THR A 7 -6.65 -30.40 73.36
C THR A 7 -5.35 -30.67 72.59
N THR A 8 -5.13 -31.98 72.39
CA THR A 8 -4.96 -32.63 71.08
C THR A 8 -3.69 -32.30 70.29
N GLU A 9 -2.65 -33.10 70.54
CA GLU A 9 -1.62 -33.40 69.55
C GLU A 9 -1.51 -34.93 69.42
N SER A 10 -2.06 -35.48 68.34
CA SER A 10 -1.81 -36.86 67.92
C SER A 10 -1.56 -36.87 66.42
N SER A 11 -0.29 -36.71 66.05
CA SER A 11 0.23 -37.31 64.82
C SER A 11 0.48 -38.80 65.09
N PRO A 12 0.02 -39.68 64.20
CA PRO A 12 1.04 -40.53 63.58
C PRO A 12 0.85 -40.70 62.07
N ALA A 13 1.98 -40.97 61.45
CA ALA A 13 2.18 -41.24 60.05
C ALA A 13 1.36 -42.42 59.50
N ASP A 14 1.18 -42.35 58.18
CA ASP A 14 0.90 -43.44 57.24
C ASP A 14 -0.50 -44.06 57.26
N GLN A 15 -1.33 -43.65 56.30
CA GLN A 15 -1.96 -44.59 55.38
C GLN A 15 -2.11 -43.98 53.98
N THR A 16 -1.19 -44.38 53.13
CA THR A 16 -1.32 -44.48 51.68
C THR A 16 -2.74 -44.91 51.24
N ARG A 17 -3.58 -43.96 50.83
CA ARG A 17 -4.70 -44.25 49.90
C ARG A 17 -4.36 -43.63 48.57
N SER A 18 -3.78 -44.46 47.70
CA SER A 18 -3.71 -44.20 46.27
C SER A 18 -5.13 -44.05 45.71
N GLY A 19 -5.64 -42.82 45.70
CA GLY A 19 -6.79 -42.47 44.88
C GLY A 19 -6.36 -42.54 43.42
N SER A 20 -6.49 -43.72 42.80
CA SER A 20 -6.33 -43.92 41.36
C SER A 20 -7.49 -43.26 40.60
N GLY A 21 -7.59 -41.94 40.66
CA GLY A 21 -8.48 -41.15 39.80
C GLY A 21 -7.81 -40.93 38.45
N LYS A 22 -7.97 -41.88 37.53
CA LYS A 22 -7.65 -41.81 36.08
C LYS A 22 -6.69 -40.68 35.64
N ARG A 23 -5.39 -41.00 35.54
CA ARG A 23 -4.45 -40.25 34.68
C ARG A 23 -5.03 -40.12 33.25
N PRO A 24 -4.77 -39.02 32.55
CA PRO A 24 -5.76 -38.21 31.83
C PRO A 24 -6.12 -38.81 30.47
N SER A 25 -7.33 -39.37 30.31
CA SER A 25 -7.76 -39.84 28.98
C SER A 25 -8.04 -38.66 28.05
N PHE A 26 -8.57 -37.56 28.58
CA PHE A 26 -8.85 -36.35 27.82
C PHE A 26 -7.58 -35.68 27.27
N ALA A 27 -6.52 -35.55 28.07
CA ALA A 27 -5.25 -34.97 27.60
C ALA A 27 -4.54 -35.85 26.54
N ARG A 28 -4.67 -37.19 26.65
CA ARG A 28 -4.09 -38.12 25.66
C ARG A 28 -4.86 -38.12 24.34
N VAL A 29 -6.18 -37.96 24.39
CA VAL A 29 -7.06 -37.81 23.21
C VAL A 29 -6.79 -36.47 22.51
N ILE A 30 -6.62 -35.38 23.28
CA ILE A 30 -6.22 -34.08 22.73
C ILE A 30 -4.85 -34.16 22.05
N HIS A 31 -3.83 -34.76 22.67
CA HIS A 31 -2.50 -34.88 22.03
C HIS A 31 -2.52 -35.78 20.78
N ARG A 32 -3.36 -36.81 20.75
CA ARG A 32 -3.49 -37.70 19.58
C ARG A 32 -4.26 -37.04 18.43
N LEU A 33 -5.23 -36.18 18.74
CA LEU A 33 -5.97 -35.36 17.77
C LEU A 33 -5.26 -34.04 17.46
N ALA A 34 -4.25 -33.63 18.23
CA ALA A 34 -3.52 -32.38 18.02
C ALA A 34 -2.82 -32.36 16.67
N VAL A 35 -2.21 -33.48 16.24
CA VAL A 35 -1.54 -33.57 14.94
C VAL A 35 -2.53 -33.35 13.78
N PRO A 36 -3.67 -34.07 13.66
CA PRO A 36 -4.63 -33.80 12.61
C PRO A 36 -5.29 -32.41 12.74
N ILE A 37 -5.54 -31.91 13.95
CA ILE A 37 -6.08 -30.54 14.16
C ILE A 37 -5.08 -29.48 13.66
N VAL A 38 -3.80 -29.63 13.97
CA VAL A 38 -2.73 -28.74 13.50
C VAL A 38 -2.58 -28.83 11.99
N LEU A 39 -2.63 -30.02 11.41
CA LEU A 39 -2.59 -30.20 9.95
C LEU A 39 -3.80 -29.56 9.27
N VAL A 40 -5.00 -29.68 9.85
CA VAL A 40 -6.21 -29.00 9.35
C VAL A 40 -6.07 -27.49 9.48
N TRP A 41 -5.53 -26.98 10.58
CA TRP A 41 -5.29 -25.54 10.76
C TRP A 41 -4.23 -24.99 9.81
N ILE A 42 -3.12 -25.71 9.60
CA ILE A 42 -2.10 -25.34 8.61
C ILE A 42 -2.70 -25.38 7.21
N GLY A 43 -3.45 -26.44 6.87
CA GLY A 43 -4.16 -26.54 5.61
C GLY A 43 -5.13 -25.39 5.40
N LEU A 44 -5.90 -25.03 6.43
CA LEU A 44 -6.81 -23.88 6.41
C LEU A 44 -6.06 -22.58 6.17
N VAL A 45 -4.94 -22.34 6.88
CA VAL A 45 -4.10 -21.15 6.67
C VAL A 45 -3.52 -21.10 5.26
N VAL A 46 -3.04 -22.22 4.72
CA VAL A 46 -2.51 -22.30 3.35
C VAL A 46 -3.62 -22.04 2.33
N VAL A 47 -4.80 -22.64 2.51
CA VAL A 47 -5.96 -22.41 1.64
C VAL A 47 -6.38 -20.94 1.73
N LEU A 48 -6.55 -20.37 2.92
CA LEU A 48 -6.87 -18.95 3.07
C LEU A 48 -5.79 -18.06 2.45
N SER A 49 -4.50 -18.39 2.59
CA SER A 49 -3.42 -17.60 2.00
C SER A 49 -3.35 -17.69 0.47
N ILE A 50 -3.84 -18.76 -0.14
CA ILE A 50 -3.89 -18.92 -1.60
C ILE A 50 -5.15 -18.26 -2.18
N PHE A 51 -6.29 -18.41 -1.49
CA PHE A 51 -7.59 -17.99 -1.99
C PHE A 51 -8.03 -16.59 -1.52
N VAL A 52 -7.50 -16.09 -0.40
CA VAL A 52 -7.76 -14.73 0.08
C VAL A 52 -6.62 -13.84 -0.42
N PRO A 53 -6.87 -12.92 -1.37
CA PRO A 53 -5.89 -11.91 -1.75
C PRO A 53 -5.43 -11.16 -0.51
N SER A 54 -4.14 -10.82 -0.42
CA SER A 54 -3.61 -10.19 0.80
C SER A 54 -4.42 -8.92 1.11
N LEU A 55 -4.58 -8.57 2.38
CA LEU A 55 -5.32 -7.36 2.77
C LEU A 55 -4.74 -6.10 2.09
N GLU A 56 -3.47 -6.10 1.67
CA GLU A 56 -2.92 -5.05 0.81
C GLU A 56 -3.48 -5.05 -0.62
N GLN A 57 -3.72 -6.21 -1.24
CA GLN A 57 -4.38 -6.30 -2.54
C GLN A 57 -5.85 -5.89 -2.45
N VAL A 58 -6.57 -6.35 -1.43
CA VAL A 58 -7.97 -5.93 -1.21
C VAL A 58 -8.06 -4.45 -0.86
N GLY A 59 -7.08 -3.91 -0.12
CA GLY A 59 -6.97 -2.47 0.15
C GLY A 59 -6.59 -1.63 -1.08
N LYS A 60 -5.84 -2.20 -2.03
CA LYS A 60 -5.56 -1.58 -3.34
C LYS A 60 -6.75 -1.66 -4.29
N ASP A 61 -7.43 -2.80 -4.35
CA ASP A 61 -8.57 -3.01 -5.24
C ASP A 61 -9.83 -2.28 -4.74
N HIS A 62 -9.93 -2.06 -3.42
CA HIS A 62 -11.01 -1.31 -2.77
C HIS A 62 -10.51 -0.09 -1.99
N THR A 63 -9.49 0.61 -2.50
CA THR A 63 -9.17 1.94 -1.97
C THR A 63 -10.30 2.86 -2.41
N VAL A 64 -11.19 3.16 -1.46
CA VAL A 64 -12.26 4.14 -1.67
C VAL A 64 -11.62 5.45 -2.11
N SER A 65 -12.23 6.09 -3.12
CA SER A 65 -11.77 7.39 -3.60
C SER A 65 -11.53 8.33 -2.41
N LEU A 66 -10.37 9.00 -2.38
CA LEU A 66 -10.04 9.97 -1.33
C LEU A 66 -11.07 11.12 -1.29
N SER A 67 -11.76 11.35 -2.42
CA SER A 67 -12.88 12.26 -2.53
C SER A 67 -14.20 11.54 -2.22
N PRO A 68 -15.03 12.04 -1.27
CA PRO A 68 -16.37 11.51 -1.05
C PRO A 68 -17.19 11.61 -2.35
N ASN A 69 -17.61 10.47 -2.89
CA ASN A 69 -18.35 10.40 -4.15
C ASN A 69 -19.74 11.07 -4.07
N ASP A 70 -20.23 11.33 -2.87
CA ASP A 70 -21.50 11.95 -2.52
C ASP A 70 -21.41 13.45 -2.24
N ALA A 71 -20.21 14.04 -2.25
CA ALA A 71 -20.08 15.49 -2.12
C ALA A 71 -20.63 16.19 -3.37
N GLU A 72 -21.54 17.17 -3.16
CA GLU A 72 -22.18 17.95 -4.23
C GLU A 72 -21.17 18.53 -5.24
N SER A 73 -20.00 18.99 -4.77
CA SER A 73 -18.91 19.48 -5.62
C SER A 73 -18.35 18.42 -6.57
N MET A 74 -18.25 17.16 -6.12
CA MET A 74 -17.75 16.04 -6.92
C MET A 74 -18.79 15.57 -7.94
N VAL A 75 -20.06 15.56 -7.55
CA VAL A 75 -21.18 15.26 -8.46
C VAL A 75 -21.25 16.32 -9.56
N ALA A 76 -21.11 17.60 -9.22
CA ALA A 76 -21.07 18.70 -10.18
C ALA A 76 -19.89 18.57 -11.15
N MET A 77 -18.68 18.32 -10.64
CA MET A 77 -17.47 18.14 -11.45
C MET A 77 -17.61 16.96 -12.43
N LYS A 78 -18.05 15.79 -11.95
CA LYS A 78 -18.29 14.61 -12.80
C LYS A 78 -19.38 14.88 -13.85
N ARG A 79 -20.38 15.70 -13.52
CA ARG A 79 -21.45 16.05 -14.44
C ARG A 79 -20.98 17.00 -15.54
N VAL A 80 -20.14 17.98 -15.23
CA VAL A 80 -19.51 18.86 -16.23
C VAL A 80 -18.71 18.00 -17.21
N GLY A 81 -17.78 17.17 -16.73
CA GLY A 81 -16.98 16.33 -17.61
C GLY A 81 -17.81 15.34 -18.44
N LYS A 82 -18.91 14.79 -17.89
CA LYS A 82 -19.83 13.91 -18.65
C LYS A 82 -20.62 14.65 -19.74
N VAL A 83 -21.02 15.90 -19.50
CA VAL A 83 -21.79 16.70 -20.48
C VAL A 83 -20.89 17.19 -21.62
N PHE A 84 -19.67 17.62 -21.29
CA PHE A 84 -18.67 18.04 -22.27
C PHE A 84 -17.92 16.86 -22.91
N HIS A 85 -18.15 15.63 -22.42
CA HIS A 85 -17.50 14.39 -22.87
C HIS A 85 -15.97 14.41 -22.71
N GLU A 86 -15.47 15.07 -21.67
CA GLU A 86 -14.04 15.29 -21.42
C GLU A 86 -13.51 14.32 -20.35
N PHE A 87 -14.21 14.15 -19.22
CA PHE A 87 -13.75 13.27 -18.14
C PHE A 87 -14.92 12.81 -17.27
N ASN A 88 -14.78 11.67 -16.61
CA ASN A 88 -15.74 11.18 -15.61
C ASN A 88 -15.11 10.89 -14.24
N THR A 89 -13.83 11.23 -14.09
CA THR A 89 -12.96 10.97 -12.93
C THR A 89 -12.43 12.27 -12.34
N ASP A 90 -11.92 12.20 -11.12
CA ASP A 90 -11.29 13.32 -10.39
C ASP A 90 -9.75 13.25 -10.36
N SER A 91 -9.15 12.33 -11.12
CA SER A 91 -7.71 12.15 -11.24
C SER A 91 -7.17 12.99 -12.39
N SER A 92 -6.24 13.91 -12.07
CA SER A 92 -5.53 14.70 -13.06
C SER A 92 -4.04 14.80 -12.74
N VAL A 93 -3.26 14.91 -13.80
CA VAL A 93 -1.81 15.06 -13.79
C VAL A 93 -1.44 16.26 -14.66
N MET A 94 -0.39 16.96 -14.25
CA MET A 94 0.21 18.02 -15.04
C MET A 94 1.61 17.58 -15.44
N ILE A 95 1.94 17.69 -16.73
CA ILE A 95 3.29 17.48 -17.22
C ILE A 95 3.90 18.85 -17.45
N VAL A 96 5.04 19.12 -16.83
CA VAL A 96 5.78 20.37 -16.95
C VAL A 96 7.04 20.11 -17.75
N LEU A 97 7.21 20.83 -18.85
CA LEU A 97 8.42 20.88 -19.63
C LEU A 97 9.24 22.08 -19.17
N GLU A 98 10.50 21.86 -18.85
CA GLU A 98 11.45 22.88 -18.43
C GLU A 98 12.69 22.81 -19.33
N GLY A 99 13.07 23.95 -19.90
CA GLY A 99 14.28 24.12 -20.71
C GLY A 99 15.29 25.04 -20.06
N ASP A 100 16.58 24.71 -20.16
CA ASP A 100 17.68 25.62 -19.78
C ASP A 100 17.66 26.92 -20.62
N LYS A 101 17.17 26.78 -21.86
CA LYS A 101 16.96 27.83 -22.87
C LYS A 101 15.47 27.92 -23.21
N PRO A 102 15.00 29.00 -23.85
CA PRO A 102 13.63 29.06 -24.36
C PRO A 102 13.30 27.82 -25.19
N LEU A 103 12.10 27.28 -24.99
CA LEU A 103 11.62 26.10 -25.68
C LEU A 103 11.57 26.40 -27.18
N ASP A 104 12.31 25.61 -27.95
CA ASP A 104 12.48 25.75 -29.39
C ASP A 104 11.69 24.67 -30.16
N ASP A 105 11.88 24.62 -31.48
CA ASP A 105 11.20 23.64 -32.34
C ASP A 105 11.50 22.19 -31.93
N ALA A 106 12.69 21.90 -31.39
CA ALA A 106 13.03 20.57 -30.91
C ALA A 106 12.23 20.21 -29.65
N ALA A 107 11.99 21.18 -28.75
CA ALA A 107 11.11 21.01 -27.62
C ALA A 107 9.65 20.80 -28.05
N HIS A 108 9.19 21.52 -29.08
CA HIS A 108 7.85 21.31 -29.66
C HIS A 108 7.71 19.91 -30.28
N HIS A 109 8.69 19.44 -31.07
CA HIS A 109 8.65 18.07 -31.61
C HIS A 109 8.65 16.98 -30.53
N TYR A 110 9.42 17.19 -29.45
CA TYR A 110 9.39 16.29 -28.30
C TYR A 110 8.00 16.26 -27.65
N TYR A 111 7.38 17.43 -27.50
CA TYR A 111 6.03 17.56 -26.95
C TYR A 111 4.96 16.93 -27.84
N ASP A 112 4.99 17.19 -29.15
CA ASP A 112 4.04 16.60 -30.09
C ASP A 112 4.09 15.07 -30.06
N GLU A 113 5.29 14.49 -29.97
CA GLU A 113 5.46 13.05 -29.82
C GLU A 113 4.92 12.54 -28.47
N LEU A 114 5.12 13.30 -27.39
CA LEU A 114 4.57 13.00 -26.07
C LEU A 114 3.04 12.98 -26.10
N ILE A 115 2.42 14.05 -26.61
CA ILE A 115 0.97 14.19 -26.72
C ILE A 115 0.40 13.08 -27.61
N ARG A 116 1.05 12.77 -28.74
CA ARG A 116 0.64 11.67 -29.62
C ARG A 116 0.63 10.31 -28.92
N ARG A 117 1.65 10.00 -28.11
CA ARG A 117 1.71 8.75 -27.34
C ARG A 117 0.71 8.70 -26.20
N LEU A 118 0.52 9.82 -25.49
CA LEU A 118 -0.45 9.94 -24.41
C LEU A 118 -1.89 9.85 -24.94
N SER A 119 -2.17 10.46 -26.09
CA SER A 119 -3.45 10.37 -26.80
C SER A 119 -3.76 8.95 -27.27
N ALA A 120 -2.74 8.16 -27.62
CA ALA A 120 -2.93 6.78 -28.03
C ALA A 120 -3.31 5.85 -26.86
N ASP A 121 -3.02 6.24 -25.61
CA ASP A 121 -3.38 5.48 -24.42
C ASP A 121 -4.78 5.87 -23.90
N THR A 122 -5.80 5.44 -24.63
CA THR A 122 -7.21 5.67 -24.26
C THR A 122 -7.67 4.89 -23.03
N LYS A 123 -6.83 3.97 -22.51
CA LYS A 123 -7.14 3.20 -21.30
C LYS A 123 -6.86 4.03 -20.05
N HIS A 124 -5.75 4.76 -20.04
CA HIS A 124 -5.29 5.49 -18.86
C HIS A 124 -5.49 7.01 -18.97
N VAL A 125 -5.58 7.56 -20.19
CA VAL A 125 -5.79 8.99 -20.45
C VAL A 125 -7.19 9.19 -21.04
N GLN A 126 -8.00 10.01 -20.37
CA GLN A 126 -9.34 10.36 -20.87
C GLN A 126 -9.30 11.61 -21.74
N HIS A 127 -8.58 12.63 -21.29
CA HIS A 127 -8.54 13.91 -21.96
C HIS A 127 -7.23 14.65 -21.72
N ILE A 128 -6.81 15.40 -22.72
CA ILE A 128 -5.57 16.18 -22.74
C ILE A 128 -5.96 17.62 -23.09
N GLN A 129 -5.68 18.53 -22.18
CA GLN A 129 -5.84 19.96 -22.38
C GLN A 129 -4.54 20.54 -22.93
N ASP A 130 -4.36 20.39 -24.24
CA ASP A 130 -3.18 20.85 -24.97
C ASP A 130 -3.33 22.33 -25.35
N PHE A 131 -2.90 23.22 -24.45
CA PHE A 131 -2.85 24.66 -24.74
C PHE A 131 -1.51 25.09 -25.36
N TRP A 132 -0.46 24.26 -25.29
CA TRP A 132 0.86 24.68 -25.79
C TRP A 132 1.07 24.33 -27.27
N GLY A 133 0.37 23.31 -27.78
CA GLY A 133 0.39 22.92 -29.19
C GLY A 133 -0.31 23.90 -30.13
N ASP A 134 -1.19 24.78 -29.62
CA ASP A 134 -1.80 25.86 -30.41
C ASP A 134 -1.13 27.21 -30.06
N PRO A 135 -0.45 27.88 -31.03
CA PRO A 135 0.17 29.19 -30.83
C PRO A 135 -0.77 30.26 -30.26
N LEU A 136 -2.08 30.15 -30.50
CA LEU A 136 -3.07 31.09 -29.98
C LEU A 136 -3.35 30.92 -28.48
N THR A 137 -3.14 29.70 -27.95
CA THR A 137 -3.37 29.37 -26.54
C THR A 137 -2.08 29.12 -25.75
N ALA A 138 -0.93 29.03 -26.43
CA ALA A 138 0.39 28.78 -25.86
C ALA A 138 0.81 29.82 -24.81
N ALA A 139 0.43 31.08 -24.98
CA ALA A 139 0.72 32.13 -24.02
C ALA A 139 0.12 31.89 -22.62
N GLY A 140 -0.94 31.07 -22.51
CA GLY A 140 -1.55 30.71 -21.23
C GLY A 140 -0.86 29.56 -20.50
N SER A 141 -0.08 28.75 -21.22
CA SER A 141 0.58 27.54 -20.71
C SER A 141 2.11 27.66 -20.66
N GLN A 142 2.68 28.72 -21.23
CA GLN A 142 4.12 29.00 -21.27
C GLN A 142 4.55 30.06 -20.24
N SER A 143 5.76 29.92 -19.71
CA SER A 143 6.36 30.94 -18.85
C SER A 143 6.71 32.22 -19.63
N PRO A 144 6.79 33.39 -18.95
CA PRO A 144 7.10 34.66 -19.62
C PRO A 144 8.47 34.71 -20.31
N ASP A 145 9.41 33.88 -19.86
CA ASP A 145 10.76 33.73 -20.44
C ASP A 145 10.83 32.64 -21.52
N GLY A 146 9.71 31.97 -21.81
CA GLY A 146 9.59 30.93 -22.83
C GLY A 146 10.25 29.60 -22.47
N LYS A 147 10.79 29.46 -21.24
CA LYS A 147 11.59 28.30 -20.82
C LYS A 147 10.78 27.14 -20.26
N ALA A 148 9.55 27.38 -19.83
CA ALA A 148 8.71 26.33 -19.29
C ALA A 148 7.35 26.34 -19.96
N ALA A 149 6.77 25.16 -20.15
CA ALA A 149 5.40 24.98 -20.61
C ALA A 149 4.76 23.83 -19.83
N TYR A 150 3.44 23.85 -19.68
CA TYR A 150 2.73 22.75 -19.03
C TYR A 150 1.52 22.27 -19.84
N VAL A 151 1.19 21.00 -19.68
CA VAL A 151 -0.01 20.37 -20.22
C VAL A 151 -0.74 19.64 -19.10
N GLN A 152 -2.07 19.72 -19.11
CA GLN A 152 -2.90 19.05 -18.12
C GLN A 152 -3.64 17.86 -18.73
N LEU A 153 -3.60 16.72 -18.02
CA LEU A 153 -4.20 15.47 -18.42
C LEU A 153 -5.21 15.02 -17.37
N ASN A 154 -6.38 14.60 -17.83
CA ASN A 154 -7.36 13.89 -17.03
C ASN A 154 -7.19 12.38 -17.23
N LEU A 155 -7.04 11.64 -16.13
CA LEU A 155 -6.69 10.22 -16.14
C LEU A 155 -7.89 9.33 -15.85
N ALA A 156 -7.80 8.06 -16.21
CA ALA A 156 -8.76 7.03 -15.81
C ALA A 156 -8.60 6.66 -14.33
N GLY A 157 -9.72 6.29 -13.69
CA GLY A 157 -9.81 6.03 -12.25
C GLY A 157 -9.95 7.28 -11.38
N ASN A 158 -10.60 7.14 -10.23
CA ASN A 158 -10.67 8.21 -9.23
C ASN A 158 -9.45 8.17 -8.31
N GLN A 159 -9.05 9.33 -7.78
CA GLN A 159 -7.89 9.43 -6.87
C GLN A 159 -8.04 8.47 -5.68
N GLY A 160 -7.03 7.63 -5.47
CA GLY A 160 -7.05 6.58 -4.45
C GLY A 160 -7.22 5.19 -5.04
N GLU A 161 -8.01 5.03 -6.09
CA GLU A 161 -8.25 3.72 -6.73
C GLU A 161 -6.98 3.19 -7.42
N SER A 162 -6.85 1.86 -7.53
CA SER A 162 -5.74 1.22 -8.26
C SER A 162 -5.59 1.72 -9.69
N LEU A 163 -6.71 1.90 -10.41
CA LEU A 163 -6.68 2.38 -11.80
C LEU A 163 -6.07 3.78 -11.93
N ALA A 164 -6.26 4.67 -10.95
CA ALA A 164 -5.65 5.99 -10.96
C ALA A 164 -4.13 5.90 -10.77
N ASN A 165 -3.67 5.03 -9.87
CA ASN A 165 -2.23 4.80 -9.66
C ASN A 165 -1.57 4.17 -10.91
N GLU A 166 -2.21 3.17 -11.51
CA GLU A 166 -1.77 2.57 -12.78
C GLU A 166 -1.70 3.61 -13.89
N SER A 167 -2.69 4.50 -13.97
CA SER A 167 -2.72 5.54 -14.99
C SER A 167 -1.60 6.55 -14.85
N VAL A 168 -1.26 6.97 -13.62
CA VAL A 168 -0.09 7.83 -13.35
C VAL A 168 1.20 7.13 -13.75
N GLU A 169 1.36 5.84 -13.41
CA GLU A 169 2.55 5.06 -13.74
C GLU A 169 2.70 4.88 -15.27
N ALA A 170 1.59 4.63 -15.97
CA ALA A 170 1.56 4.57 -17.43
C ALA A 170 2.02 5.88 -18.07
N VAL A 171 1.50 7.02 -17.61
CA VAL A 171 1.91 8.36 -18.08
C VAL A 171 3.40 8.59 -17.83
N ARG A 172 3.91 8.28 -16.63
CA ARG A 172 5.34 8.40 -16.33
C ARG A 172 6.20 7.54 -17.25
N LYS A 173 5.80 6.30 -17.47
CA LYS A 173 6.51 5.39 -18.37
C LYS A 173 6.52 5.90 -19.81
N ILE A 174 5.42 6.51 -20.28
CA ILE A 174 5.36 7.13 -21.60
C ILE A 174 6.34 8.31 -21.67
N VAL A 175 6.31 9.20 -20.67
CA VAL A 175 7.21 10.36 -20.58
C VAL A 175 8.67 9.93 -20.56
N ASP A 176 9.02 8.94 -19.74
CA ASP A 176 10.39 8.40 -19.64
C ASP A 176 10.83 7.63 -20.90
N SER A 177 9.89 7.14 -21.71
CA SER A 177 10.19 6.41 -22.96
C SER A 177 10.54 7.30 -24.14
N VAL A 178 10.20 8.60 -24.07
CA VAL A 178 10.51 9.56 -25.12
C VAL A 178 11.82 10.26 -24.73
N PRO A 179 12.88 10.16 -25.55
CA PRO A 179 14.13 10.82 -25.24
C PRO A 179 13.96 12.35 -25.35
N ALA A 180 14.19 13.06 -24.25
CA ALA A 180 14.15 14.51 -24.23
C ALA A 180 15.36 15.12 -24.96
N PRO A 181 15.17 16.25 -25.68
CA PRO A 181 16.28 16.95 -26.31
C PRO A 181 17.23 17.55 -25.25
N PRO A 182 18.52 17.78 -25.59
CA PRO A 182 19.50 18.28 -24.64
C PRO A 182 19.06 19.61 -23.99
N GLY A 183 19.04 19.64 -22.66
CA GLY A 183 18.65 20.83 -21.88
C GLY A 183 17.13 20.99 -21.68
N VAL A 184 16.31 20.02 -22.12
CA VAL A 184 14.88 19.95 -21.81
C VAL A 184 14.61 18.78 -20.88
N LYS A 185 13.77 19.01 -19.87
CA LYS A 185 13.31 18.00 -18.91
C LYS A 185 11.80 18.02 -18.83
N ALA A 186 11.20 16.84 -18.69
CA ALA A 186 9.78 16.69 -18.44
C ALA A 186 9.55 16.15 -17.04
N TYR A 187 8.65 16.78 -16.30
CA TYR A 187 8.27 16.37 -14.95
C TYR A 187 6.79 16.07 -14.89
N VAL A 188 6.42 14.98 -14.22
CA VAL A 188 5.04 14.57 -14.00
C VAL A 188 4.63 14.95 -12.57
N THR A 189 3.67 15.86 -12.44
CA THR A 189 3.17 16.39 -11.16
C THR A 189 1.64 16.38 -11.09
N GLY A 190 1.05 16.89 -10.01
CA GLY A 190 -0.39 16.90 -9.74
C GLY A 190 -0.79 16.02 -8.55
N ALA A 191 -2.05 16.17 -8.09
CA ALA A 191 -2.55 15.50 -6.89
C ALA A 191 -2.54 13.96 -7.02
N ALA A 192 -2.84 13.44 -8.21
CA ALA A 192 -2.78 12.01 -8.50
C ALA A 192 -1.33 11.49 -8.49
N ALA A 193 -0.38 12.24 -9.06
CA ALA A 193 1.04 11.87 -9.05
C ALA A 193 1.61 11.82 -7.63
N LEU A 194 1.27 12.81 -6.80
CA LEU A 194 1.66 12.85 -5.39
C LEU A 194 1.09 11.68 -4.60
N THR A 195 -0.19 11.36 -4.80
CA THR A 195 -0.86 10.24 -4.12
C THR A 195 -0.24 8.89 -4.52
N ALA A 196 0.06 8.70 -5.81
CA ALA A 196 0.74 7.52 -6.31
C ALA A 196 2.17 7.38 -5.75
N ASP A 197 2.92 8.48 -5.61
CA ASP A 197 4.25 8.49 -4.97
C ASP A 197 4.21 8.08 -3.51
N GLN A 198 3.19 8.55 -2.78
CA GLN A 198 2.97 8.19 -1.39
C GLN A 198 2.64 6.70 -1.25
N SER A 199 1.77 6.17 -2.13
CA SER A 199 1.42 4.74 -2.18
C SER A 199 2.63 3.85 -2.50
N THR A 200 3.40 4.20 -3.56
CA THR A 200 4.63 3.48 -3.95
C THR A 200 5.69 3.50 -2.85
N SER A 201 5.82 4.62 -2.15
CA SER A 201 6.74 4.76 -1.02
C SER A 201 6.28 3.94 0.20
N GLY A 202 4.97 3.89 0.44
CA GLY A 202 4.33 3.07 1.47
C GLY A 202 4.61 1.58 1.28
N ASP A 203 4.39 1.05 0.08
CA ASP A 203 4.63 -0.37 -0.25
C ASP A 203 6.09 -0.82 -0.02
N LYS A 204 7.05 0.04 -0.37
CA LYS A 204 8.48 -0.20 -0.11
C LYS A 204 8.78 -0.16 1.39
N GLY A 205 8.09 0.72 2.13
CA GLY A 205 8.15 0.83 3.59
C GLY A 205 7.66 -0.43 4.28
N VAL A 206 6.50 -0.95 3.89
CA VAL A 206 5.91 -2.18 4.46
C VAL A 206 6.85 -3.37 4.29
N LYS A 207 7.42 -3.58 3.09
CA LYS A 207 8.40 -4.67 2.86
C LYS A 207 9.63 -4.56 3.77
N LYS A 208 10.17 -3.34 3.94
CA LYS A 208 11.34 -3.09 4.78
C LYS A 208 11.02 -3.34 6.26
N VAL A 209 9.88 -2.83 6.74
CA VAL A 209 9.44 -3.03 8.13
C VAL A 209 9.17 -4.52 8.39
N THR A 210 8.51 -5.24 7.49
CA THR A 210 8.28 -6.68 7.62
C THR A 210 9.59 -7.46 7.70
N MET A 211 10.57 -7.17 6.84
CA MET A 211 11.90 -7.81 6.90
C MET A 211 12.62 -7.54 8.23
N ILE A 212 12.57 -6.30 8.71
CA ILE A 212 13.17 -5.92 10.01
C ILE A 212 12.46 -6.65 11.15
N THR A 213 11.13 -6.70 11.16
CA THR A 213 10.34 -7.40 12.17
C THR A 213 10.65 -8.90 12.20
N PHE A 214 10.75 -9.56 11.04
CA PHE A 214 11.17 -10.96 10.97
C PHE A 214 12.58 -11.16 11.54
N LEU A 215 13.52 -10.29 11.20
CA LEU A 215 14.88 -10.36 11.72
C LEU A 215 14.92 -10.19 13.25
N VAL A 216 14.16 -9.25 13.79
CA VAL A 216 14.03 -9.05 15.24
C VAL A 216 13.42 -10.27 15.93
N ILE A 217 12.36 -10.86 15.38
CA ILE A 217 11.74 -12.08 15.92
C ILE A 217 12.76 -13.22 15.92
N ILE A 218 13.50 -13.44 14.83
CA ILE A 218 14.53 -14.48 14.73
C ILE A 218 15.62 -14.26 15.79
N VAL A 219 16.14 -13.04 15.93
CA VAL A 219 17.18 -12.72 16.93
C VAL A 219 16.66 -12.90 18.36
N MET A 220 15.43 -12.47 18.64
CA MET A 220 14.80 -12.63 19.95
C MET A 220 14.57 -14.10 20.29
N LEU A 221 14.09 -14.90 19.33
CA LEU A 221 13.91 -16.34 19.50
C LEU A 221 15.26 -17.04 19.69
N LEU A 222 16.29 -16.71 18.90
CA LEU A 222 17.64 -17.26 19.05
C LEU A 222 18.23 -16.96 20.44
N LYS A 223 18.15 -15.69 20.89
CA LYS A 223 18.59 -15.29 22.24
C LYS A 223 17.79 -15.96 23.36
N TYR A 224 16.50 -16.21 23.15
CA TYR A 224 15.64 -16.88 24.13
C TYR A 224 15.88 -18.40 24.17
N THR A 225 16.26 -19.01 23.05
CA THR A 225 16.64 -20.42 22.98
C THR A 225 18.04 -20.72 23.51
N ASP A 226 18.88 -19.71 23.79
CA ASP A 226 20.12 -19.91 24.54
C ASP A 226 19.80 -20.33 25.99
N PRO A 227 20.09 -21.59 26.38
CA PRO A 227 19.85 -22.08 27.74
C PRO A 227 20.69 -21.35 28.80
N LEU A 228 21.67 -20.55 28.36
CA LEU A 228 22.63 -19.84 29.19
C LEU A 228 22.03 -18.61 29.89
N SER A 229 20.90 -18.07 29.42
CA SER A 229 20.22 -16.95 30.10
C SER A 229 19.39 -17.38 31.32
N ARG A 230 19.10 -18.69 31.47
CA ARG A 230 18.32 -19.22 32.60
C ARG A 230 19.10 -19.34 33.91
N CYS A 231 20.42 -19.27 33.89
CA CYS A 231 21.24 -19.37 35.12
C CYS A 231 21.55 -18.03 35.79
N CYS A 232 21.26 -16.88 35.17
CA CYS A 232 21.65 -15.58 35.74
C CYS A 232 20.47 -14.73 36.24
N TRP A 233 19.24 -15.25 36.18
CA TRP A 233 18.02 -14.56 36.64
C TRP A 233 17.31 -15.34 37.77
N SER A 234 18.09 -15.93 38.67
CA SER A 234 17.62 -16.42 39.97
C SER A 234 18.48 -15.83 41.09
N TRP A 235 18.33 -14.52 41.33
CA TRP A 235 18.62 -13.85 42.59
C TRP A 235 17.64 -12.70 42.75
#